data_AF-A0A960ZWV5-F1
#
_entry.id   AF-A0A960ZWV5-F1
#
_cell.length_a   1.000
_cell.length_b   1.000
_cell.length_c   1.000
_cell.angle_alpha   90.00
_cell.angle_beta   90.00
_cell.angle_gamma   90.00
#
_symmetry.space_group_name_H-M   'P 1'
#
loop_
_entity.id
_entity.type
_entity.pdbx_description
1 polymer ?
#
loop_
_entity_poly.entity_id
_entity_poly.type
_entity_poly.pdbx_seq_one_letter_code
_entity_poly.pdbx_strand_id
1 'polypeptide(L)'
;KIKILSAAMLYLALENDEADIVTGFTTDGPLTSEEFITLIDDRSFFPPYDAVHLVTQKVIKEHPQVVQALNTLSGQLTSERMRKLNYQVEVEHRSVSDVVHEFLRENIFSQNDS
;
A
#
# COMPACT_ATOMS: atom_id res chain seq x y z
N LYS A 1 24.47 -7.82 -16.34
CA LYS A 1 24.15 -6.38 -16.26
C LYS A 1 22.95 -6.25 -15.33
N ILE A 2 23.08 -5.58 -14.18
CA ILE A 2 21.97 -5.43 -13.23
C ILE A 2 20.99 -4.41 -13.81
N LYS A 3 19.72 -4.79 -14.01
CA LYS A 3 18.65 -3.85 -14.36
C LYS A 3 17.89 -3.53 -13.08
N ILE A 4 17.82 -2.24 -12.73
CA ILE A 4 16.90 -1.75 -11.71
C ILE A 4 15.58 -1.50 -12.42
N LEU A 5 14.55 -2.23 -12.03
CA LEU A 5 13.21 -2.18 -12.61
C LEU A 5 12.27 -1.54 -11.58
N SER A 6 11.28 -0.78 -12.04
CA SER A 6 10.15 -0.38 -11.17
C SER A 6 9.28 -1.60 -10.84
N ALA A 7 8.43 -1.50 -9.82
CA ALA A 7 7.49 -2.57 -9.47
C ALA A 7 6.68 -3.02 -10.70
N ALA A 8 6.05 -2.09 -11.42
CA ALA A 8 5.32 -2.38 -12.66
C ALA A 8 6.16 -3.11 -13.72
N MET A 9 7.44 -2.79 -13.86
CA MET A 9 8.33 -3.48 -14.80
C MET A 9 8.71 -4.90 -14.37
N LEU A 10 8.66 -5.22 -13.07
CA LEU A 10 8.87 -6.59 -12.60
C LEU A 10 7.70 -7.50 -13.01
N TYR A 11 6.47 -7.01 -12.89
CA TYR A 11 5.28 -7.76 -13.31
C TYR A 11 5.20 -7.91 -14.84
N LEU A 12 5.58 -6.87 -15.60
CA LEU A 12 5.73 -7.00 -17.06
C LEU A 12 6.78 -8.05 -17.46
N ALA A 13 7.83 -8.23 -16.67
CA ALA A 13 8.83 -9.26 -16.96
C ALA A 13 8.27 -10.67 -16.73
N LEU A 14 7.37 -10.87 -15.76
CA LEU A 14 6.64 -12.12 -15.59
C LEU A 14 5.68 -12.37 -16.77
N GLU A 15 4.89 -11.36 -17.15
CA GLU A 15 3.91 -11.47 -18.24
C GLU A 15 4.54 -11.76 -19.62
N ASN A 16 5.75 -11.23 -19.86
CA ASN A 16 6.47 -11.42 -21.12
C ASN A 16 7.42 -12.64 -21.13
N ASP A 17 7.32 -13.52 -20.13
CA ASP A 17 8.22 -14.68 -19.94
C ASP A 17 9.71 -14.29 -19.88
N GLU A 18 10.02 -13.05 -19.49
CA GLU A 18 11.40 -12.57 -19.30
C GLU A 18 11.97 -12.96 -17.92
N ALA A 19 11.10 -13.36 -16.98
CA ALA A 19 11.44 -13.88 -15.67
C ALA A 19 10.37 -14.87 -15.18
N ASP A 20 10.79 -15.92 -14.46
CA ASP A 20 9.87 -16.86 -13.81
C ASP A 20 9.45 -16.39 -12.40
N ILE A 21 10.33 -15.63 -11.72
CA ILE A 21 10.16 -15.19 -10.33
C ILE A 21 10.75 -13.78 -10.18
N VAL A 22 10.03 -12.92 -9.47
CA VAL A 22 10.49 -11.57 -9.08
C VAL A 22 10.27 -11.34 -7.59
N THR A 23 11.03 -10.42 -7.01
CA THR A 23 10.82 -9.94 -5.64
C THR A 23 9.96 -8.68 -5.68
N GLY A 24 8.74 -8.75 -5.17
CA GLY A 24 7.82 -7.61 -5.03
C GLY A 24 7.48 -7.29 -3.58
N PHE A 25 6.60 -6.30 -3.36
CA PHE A 25 6.04 -6.00 -2.05
C PHE A 25 4.60 -6.53 -1.94
N THR A 26 4.20 -6.93 -0.73
CA THR A 26 2.86 -7.48 -0.46
C THR A 26 1.71 -6.52 -0.74
N THR A 27 2.02 -5.22 -0.91
CA THR A 27 1.05 -4.16 -1.21
C THR A 27 1.09 -3.69 -2.66
N ASP A 28 1.91 -4.27 -3.53
CA ASP A 28 2.01 -3.87 -4.94
C ASP A 28 0.66 -3.98 -5.65
N GLY A 29 0.33 -2.98 -6.47
CA GLY A 29 -0.93 -2.89 -7.19
C GLY A 29 -1.24 -4.11 -8.06
N PRO A 30 -0.30 -4.59 -8.91
CA PRO A 30 -0.53 -5.73 -9.80
C PRO A 30 -0.94 -7.03 -9.11
N LEU A 31 -0.67 -7.20 -7.82
CA LEU A 31 -1.11 -8.36 -7.02
C LEU A 31 -2.62 -8.40 -6.76
N THR A 32 -3.40 -7.46 -7.30
CA THR A 32 -4.87 -7.58 -7.40
C THR A 32 -5.31 -8.55 -8.51
N SER A 33 -4.44 -8.82 -9.50
CA SER A 33 -4.67 -9.80 -10.56
C SER A 33 -4.56 -11.23 -10.02
N GLU A 34 -5.43 -12.12 -10.50
CA GLU A 34 -5.35 -13.56 -10.22
C GLU A 34 -4.27 -14.28 -11.03
N GLU A 35 -3.62 -13.59 -11.98
CA GLU A 35 -2.55 -14.13 -12.81
C GLU A 35 -1.24 -14.35 -12.04
N PHE A 36 -1.07 -13.68 -10.91
CA PHE A 36 0.12 -13.79 -10.08
C PHE A 36 -0.15 -14.54 -8.78
N ILE A 37 0.82 -15.36 -8.37
CA ILE A 37 0.79 -16.07 -7.09
C ILE A 37 1.89 -15.50 -6.19
N THR A 38 1.50 -15.05 -4.99
CA THR A 38 2.47 -14.64 -3.96
C THR A 38 2.94 -15.86 -3.16
N LEU A 39 4.25 -16.05 -3.08
CA LEU A 39 4.86 -17.08 -2.24
C LEU A 39 4.96 -16.62 -0.78
N ILE A 40 4.75 -17.55 0.16
CA ILE A 40 4.85 -17.29 1.59
C ILE A 40 6.32 -17.38 2.01
N ASP A 41 6.81 -16.37 2.74
CA ASP A 41 8.12 -16.44 3.41
C ASP A 41 8.01 -17.25 4.71
N ASP A 42 8.03 -18.57 4.58
CA ASP A 42 7.87 -19.54 5.67
C ASP A 42 9.04 -19.56 6.67
N ARG A 43 10.19 -19.00 6.29
CA ARG A 43 11.40 -18.93 7.11
C ARG A 43 11.67 -17.56 7.71
N SER A 44 10.78 -16.60 7.48
CA SER A 44 10.91 -15.23 7.98
C SER A 44 12.26 -14.60 7.61
N PHE A 45 12.68 -14.81 6.36
CA PHE A 45 13.88 -14.18 5.83
C PHE A 45 13.74 -12.65 5.78
N PHE A 46 12.54 -12.16 5.42
CA PHE A 46 12.21 -10.75 5.46
C PHE A 46 11.65 -10.36 6.84
N PRO A 47 12.11 -9.22 7.41
CA PRO A 47 11.52 -8.70 8.64
C PRO A 47 10.07 -8.23 8.41
N PRO A 48 9.26 -8.08 9.47
CA PRO A 48 7.95 -7.47 9.34
C PRO A 48 8.07 -5.99 8.91
N TYR A 49 7.22 -5.59 7.96
CA TYR A 49 7.16 -4.22 7.42
C TYR A 49 5.78 -3.60 7.68
N ASP A 50 5.45 -3.39 8.95
CA ASP A 50 4.21 -2.74 9.35
C ASP A 50 4.27 -1.22 9.11
N ALA A 51 3.21 -0.68 8.50
CA ALA A 51 3.06 0.76 8.34
C ALA A 51 2.60 1.39 9.67
N VAL A 52 3.39 2.33 10.20
CA VAL A 52 3.10 2.99 11.48
C VAL A 52 3.13 4.51 11.35
N HIS A 53 2.33 5.18 12.17
CA HIS A 53 2.38 6.63 12.31
C HIS A 53 3.51 7.03 13.26
N LEU A 54 4.38 7.95 12.83
CA LEU A 54 5.43 8.51 13.67
C LEU A 54 5.15 10.00 13.89
N VAL A 55 4.97 10.39 15.15
CA VAL A 55 4.70 11.76 15.57
C VAL A 55 5.64 12.16 16.71
N THR A 56 6.05 13.43 16.73
CA THR A 56 6.93 13.92 17.80
C THR A 56 6.17 14.22 19.07
N GLN A 57 6.82 14.08 20.23
CA GLN A 57 6.22 14.42 21.53
C GLN A 57 5.73 15.87 21.60
N LYS A 58 6.38 16.79 20.87
CA LYS A 58 5.93 18.19 20.77
C LYS A 58 4.55 18.27 20.12
N VAL A 59 4.35 17.62 18.98
CA VAL A 59 3.06 17.60 18.28
C VAL A 59 1.98 16.94 19.13
N ILE A 60 2.30 15.87 19.85
CA ILE A 60 1.33 15.22 20.75
C ILE A 60 0.85 16.19 21.84
N LYS A 61 1.75 17.01 22.40
CA LYS A 61 1.41 17.97 23.46
C LYS A 61 0.68 19.21 22.94
N GLU A 62 1.12 19.75 21.81
CA GLU A 62 0.59 21.02 21.26
C GLU A 62 -0.67 20.79 20.41
N HIS A 63 -0.81 19.61 19.80
CA HIS A 63 -1.87 19.29 18.85
C HIS A 63 -2.42 17.86 19.07
N PRO A 64 -3.04 17.56 20.22
CA PRO A 64 -3.58 16.22 20.51
C PRO A 64 -4.62 15.76 19.47
N GLN A 65 -5.33 16.70 18.82
CA GLN A 65 -6.28 16.40 17.75
C GLN A 65 -5.63 15.74 16.52
N VAL A 66 -4.35 16.00 16.26
CA VAL A 66 -3.61 15.35 15.15
C VAL A 66 -3.45 13.85 15.44
N VAL A 67 -3.14 13.49 16.68
CA VAL A 67 -3.05 12.09 17.09
C VAL A 67 -4.40 11.41 16.96
N GLN A 68 -5.47 12.06 17.41
CA GLN A 68 -6.83 11.54 17.28
C GLN A 68 -7.20 11.32 15.81
N ALA A 69 -6.91 12.28 14.92
CA ALA A 69 -7.16 12.16 13.49
C ALA A 69 -6.35 11.01 12.86
N LEU A 70 -5.06 10.89 13.15
CA LEU A 70 -4.24 9.79 12.63
C LEU A 70 -4.73 8.42 13.12
N ASN A 71 -5.18 8.33 14.38
CA ASN A 71 -5.72 7.09 14.91
C ASN A 71 -6.99 6.62 14.18
N THR A 72 -7.73 7.50 13.50
CA THR A 72 -8.87 7.07 12.66
C THR A 72 -8.44 6.21 11.47
N LEU A 73 -7.18 6.33 11.04
CA LEU A 73 -6.61 5.53 9.94
C LEU A 73 -6.07 4.18 10.42
N SER A 74 -5.89 4.00 11.73
CA SER A 74 -5.33 2.78 12.30
C SER A 74 -6.26 1.58 12.01
N GLY A 75 -5.70 0.52 11.45
CA GLY A 75 -6.44 -0.68 11.05
C GLY A 75 -7.28 -0.52 9.77
N GLN A 76 -7.39 0.68 9.19
CA GLN A 76 -8.19 0.92 7.98
C GLN A 76 -7.49 0.50 6.69
N LEU A 77 -6.16 0.35 6.72
CA LEU A 77 -5.31 0.05 5.56
C LEU A 77 -4.76 -1.38 5.65
N THR A 78 -5.62 -2.37 5.43
CA THR A 78 -5.19 -3.77 5.28
C THR A 78 -4.32 -3.93 4.02
N SER A 79 -3.48 -4.97 3.95
CA SER A 79 -2.66 -5.22 2.76
C SER A 79 -3.50 -5.40 1.49
N GLU A 80 -4.69 -6.01 1.59
CA GLU A 80 -5.63 -6.12 0.46
C GLU A 80 -6.12 -4.75 -0.01
N ARG A 81 -6.51 -3.89 0.93
CA ARG A 81 -6.97 -2.55 0.60
C ARG A 81 -5.85 -1.69 0.04
N MET A 82 -4.65 -1.77 0.60
CA MET A 82 -3.47 -1.09 0.05
C MET A 82 -3.15 -1.53 -1.38
N ARG A 83 -3.25 -2.83 -1.69
CA ARG A 83 -3.11 -3.33 -3.08
C ARG A 83 -4.12 -2.67 -4.02
N LYS A 84 -5.39 -2.57 -3.61
CA LYS A 84 -6.43 -1.88 -4.40
C LYS A 84 -6.13 -0.40 -4.62
N LEU A 85 -5.64 0.31 -3.59
CA LEU A 85 -5.26 1.72 -3.71
C LEU A 85 -4.03 1.90 -4.60
N ASN A 86 -3.01 1.05 -4.46
CA ASN A 86 -1.81 1.09 -5.28
C ASN A 86 -2.10 0.71 -6.73
N TYR A 87 -3.01 -0.24 -7.00
CA TYR A 87 -3.43 -0.59 -8.36
C TYR A 87 -3.97 0.61 -9.13
N GLN A 88 -4.81 1.41 -8.48
CA GLN A 88 -5.36 2.64 -9.08
C GLN A 88 -4.27 3.63 -9.49
N VAL A 89 -3.15 3.69 -8.75
CA VAL A 89 -2.05 4.61 -9.03
C VAL A 89 -1.06 4.01 -10.05
N GLU A 90 -0.66 2.77 -9.84
CA GLU A 90 0.40 2.11 -10.59
C GLU A 90 -0.06 1.61 -11.96
N VAL A 91 -1.30 1.10 -12.04
CA VAL A 91 -1.84 0.45 -13.24
C VAL A 91 -2.86 1.35 -13.93
N GLU A 92 -3.81 1.93 -13.18
CA GLU A 92 -4.81 2.84 -13.78
C GLU A 92 -4.29 4.28 -13.94
N HIS A 93 -3.09 4.57 -13.45
CA HIS A 93 -2.42 5.87 -13.55
C HIS A 93 -3.25 7.04 -12.98
N ARG A 94 -4.12 6.76 -12.00
CA ARG A 94 -4.83 7.80 -11.26
C ARG A 94 -3.86 8.60 -10.40
N SER A 95 -4.19 9.87 -10.16
CA SER A 95 -3.39 10.69 -9.26
C SER A 95 -3.53 10.19 -7.82
N VAL A 96 -2.43 10.17 -7.07
CA VAL A 96 -2.43 9.79 -5.65
C VAL A 96 -3.42 10.64 -4.85
N SER A 97 -3.52 11.93 -5.18
CA SER A 97 -4.43 12.85 -4.49
C SER A 97 -5.89 12.45 -4.65
N ASP A 98 -6.32 12.08 -5.87
CA ASP A 98 -7.71 11.72 -6.13
C ASP A 98 -8.07 10.41 -5.42
N VAL A 99 -7.20 9.40 -5.51
CA VAL A 99 -7.38 8.09 -4.87
C VAL A 99 -7.47 8.23 -3.35
N VAL A 100 -6.56 9.01 -2.73
CA VAL A 100 -6.56 9.24 -1.29
C VAL A 100 -7.79 10.03 -0.85
N HIS A 101 -8.19 11.07 -1.59
CA HIS A 101 -9.36 11.88 -1.25
C HIS A 101 -10.65 11.05 -1.29
N GLU A 102 -10.82 10.24 -2.33
CA GLU A 102 -11.96 9.31 -2.45
C GLU A 102 -11.97 8.29 -1.31
N PHE A 103 -10.83 7.65 -1.04
CA PHE A 103 -10.69 6.71 0.08
C PHE A 103 -11.09 7.33 1.42
N LEU A 104 -10.57 8.52 1.74
CA LEU A 104 -10.86 9.23 3.00
C LEU A 104 -12.35 9.58 3.11
N ARG A 105 -12.94 10.09 2.03
CA ARG A 105 -14.37 10.45 1.99
C ARG A 105 -15.26 9.26 2.26
N GLU A 106 -14.98 8.13 1.61
CA GLU A 106 -15.86 6.96 1.63
C GLU A 106 -15.71 6.09 2.87
N ASN A 107 -14.54 6.10 3.51
CA ASN A 107 -14.22 5.17 4.59
C ASN A 107 -14.01 5.85 5.95
N ILE A 108 -13.57 7.12 5.97
CA ILE A 108 -13.20 7.81 7.20
C ILE A 108 -14.20 8.91 7.54
N PHE A 109 -14.54 9.78 6.59
CA PHE A 109 -15.41 10.93 6.86
C PHE A 109 -16.90 10.54 6.87
N SER A 110 -17.34 9.65 5.98
CA SER A 110 -18.71 9.13 5.96
C SER A 110 -19.13 8.39 7.25
N GLN A 111 -18.18 7.79 7.99
CA GLN A 111 -18.48 7.06 9.23
C GLN A 111 -18.59 7.98 10.46
N ASN A 112 -18.16 9.23 10.38
CA ASN A 112 -18.21 10.19 11.49
C ASN A 112 -19.47 11.07 11.49
N ASP A 113 -20.32 10.96 10.47
CA ASP A 113 -21.58 11.70 10.32
C ASP A 113 -22.82 10.88 10.74
N SER A 114 -22.65 9.77 11.47
CA SER A 114 -23.72 8.91 12.04
C SER A 114 -23.54 8.73 13.55
#